data_AF-A0A0D2JE39-F1
#
_entry.id   AF-A0A0D2JE39-F1
#
_cell.length_a   1.000
_cell.length_b   1.000
_cell.length_c   1.000
_cell.angle_alpha   90.00
_cell.angle_beta   90.00
_cell.angle_gamma   90.00
#
_symmetry.space_group_name_H-M   'P 1'
#
loop_
_entity.id
_entity.type
_entity.pdbx_description
1 polymer ?
#
loop_
_entity_poly.entity_id
_entity_poly.type
_entity_poly.pdbx_seq_one_letter_code
_entity_poly.pdbx_strand_id
1 'polypeptide(L)'
;MGSGYSTATVIGVQQQQLLQRLAGAEPIPHAAPFWDQLFSLPTPLASLDPADVEITLAPHCRQLLAHNPLTRNFQSLVLHVCGLLEAARGGAPSLAAANALHLAGVMLKLISEMAAPSTLVAVFDSGPDPPAAAK
;
A
#
# COMPACT_ATOMS: atom_id res chain seq x y z
N MET A 1 34.91 7.81 -13.01
CA MET A 1 33.60 8.48 -13.07
C MET A 1 32.55 7.45 -12.68
N GLY A 2 31.97 7.59 -11.49
CA GLY A 2 30.91 6.71 -11.00
C GLY A 2 29.97 7.58 -10.20
N SER A 3 29.16 8.38 -10.88
CA SER A 3 28.05 9.09 -10.27
C SER A 3 27.07 8.03 -9.78
N GLY A 4 27.14 7.73 -8.48
CA GLY A 4 26.11 7.00 -7.78
C GLY A 4 24.82 7.78 -7.95
N TYR A 5 23.94 7.29 -8.81
CA TYR A 5 22.56 7.73 -8.83
C TYR A 5 22.00 7.38 -7.46
N SER A 6 21.99 8.37 -6.57
CA SER A 6 21.07 8.35 -5.44
C SER A 6 19.71 8.13 -6.08
N THR A 7 19.06 7.01 -5.78
CA THR A 7 17.66 6.74 -6.06
C THR A 7 16.88 7.87 -5.40
N ALA A 8 16.77 9.00 -6.11
CA ALA A 8 15.96 10.12 -5.69
C ALA A 8 14.58 9.53 -5.50
N THR A 9 14.11 9.53 -4.26
CA THR A 9 12.90 8.85 -3.85
C THR A 9 11.75 9.33 -4.74
N VAL A 10 11.37 8.53 -5.73
CA VAL A 10 10.34 8.87 -6.74
C VAL A 10 9.00 9.20 -6.08
N ILE A 11 8.80 8.69 -4.87
CA ILE A 11 7.62 8.93 -4.03
C ILE A 11 7.84 9.91 -2.87
N GLY A 12 9.02 10.53 -2.73
CA GLY A 12 9.34 11.47 -1.66
C GLY A 12 9.60 10.83 -0.30
N VAL A 13 10.27 11.58 0.60
CA VAL A 13 10.73 11.07 1.91
C VAL A 13 9.58 10.73 2.86
N GLN A 14 8.53 11.54 2.88
CA GLN A 14 7.36 11.29 3.74
C GLN A 14 6.65 9.99 3.36
N GLN A 15 6.46 9.75 2.05
CA GLN A 15 5.84 8.52 1.57
C GLN A 15 6.69 7.29 1.89
N GLN A 16 8.02 7.41 1.81
CA GLN A 16 8.92 6.34 2.24
C GLN A 16 8.71 5.96 3.70
N GLN A 17 8.58 6.95 4.59
CA GLN A 17 8.33 6.69 6.01
C GLN A 17 6.97 6.00 6.22
N LEU A 18 5.95 6.39 5.46
CA LEU A 18 4.63 5.75 5.51
C LEU A 18 4.67 4.30 5.00
N LEU A 19 5.42 4.03 3.93
CA LEU A 19 5.61 2.68 3.41
C LEU A 19 6.42 1.79 4.36
N GLN A 20 7.46 2.33 4.99
CA GLN A 20 8.19 1.64 6.05
C GLN A 20 7.29 1.29 7.24
N ARG A 21 6.40 2.21 7.62
CA ARG A 21 5.41 1.96 8.68
C ARG A 21 4.41 0.88 8.27
N LEU A 22 3.91 0.91 7.03
CA LEU A 22 3.01 -0.12 6.49
C LEU A 22 3.62 -1.51 6.60
N ALA A 23 4.89 -1.62 6.22
CA ALA A 23 5.65 -2.86 6.22
C ALA A 23 6.26 -3.24 7.58
N GLY A 24 6.00 -2.46 8.64
CA GLY A 24 6.52 -2.67 9.99
C GLY A 24 5.94 -3.89 10.69
N ALA A 25 6.52 -4.24 11.84
CA ALA A 25 6.11 -5.37 12.66
C ALA A 25 4.88 -5.08 13.55
N GLU A 26 4.45 -3.82 13.62
CA GLU A 26 3.32 -3.39 14.44
C GLU A 26 2.02 -3.30 13.61
N PRO A 27 0.88 -3.78 14.14
CA PRO A 27 -0.41 -3.60 13.48
C PRO A 27 -0.80 -2.12 13.43
N ILE A 28 -1.34 -1.71 12.29
CA ILE A 28 -1.88 -0.36 12.12
C ILE A 28 -3.39 -0.40 12.36
N PRO A 29 -3.92 0.34 13.34
CA PRO A 29 -5.35 0.40 13.58
C PRO A 29 -6.10 0.87 12.32
N HIS A 30 -7.25 0.27 12.04
CA HIS A 30 -8.06 0.61 10.86
C HIS A 30 -8.52 2.08 10.88
N ALA A 31 -8.86 2.63 12.04
CA ALA A 31 -9.27 4.03 12.18
C ALA A 31 -8.08 5.02 12.24
N ALA A 32 -6.84 4.57 12.02
CA ALA A 32 -5.68 5.44 12.13
C ALA A 32 -5.63 6.46 10.98
N PRO A 33 -5.25 7.73 11.24
CA PRO A 33 -5.07 8.75 10.21
C PRO A 33 -3.92 8.43 9.23
N PHE A 34 -3.15 7.38 9.54
CA PHE A 34 -2.12 6.82 8.67
C PHE A 34 -2.64 6.52 7.26
N TRP A 35 -3.85 5.96 7.14
CA TRP A 35 -4.39 5.52 5.84
C TRP A 35 -4.66 6.69 4.91
N ASP A 36 -5.20 7.79 5.43
CA ASP A 36 -5.40 9.01 4.65
C ASP A 36 -4.07 9.59 4.17
N GLN A 37 -3.06 9.59 5.06
CA GLN A 37 -1.72 10.09 4.74
C GLN A 37 -1.02 9.24 3.67
N LEU A 38 -1.21 7.91 3.70
CA LEU A 38 -0.60 7.00 2.73
C LEU A 38 -1.06 7.28 1.29
N PHE A 39 -2.29 7.76 1.11
CA PHE A 39 -2.86 8.02 -0.22
C PHE A 39 -2.89 9.49 -0.62
N SER A 40 -2.50 10.40 0.28
CA SER A 40 -2.54 11.86 0.07
C SER A 40 -1.38 12.42 -0.76
N LEU A 41 -0.77 11.60 -1.63
CA LEU A 41 0.28 12.08 -2.54
C LEU A 41 -0.27 13.17 -3.47
N PRO A 42 0.39 14.34 -3.57
CA PRO A 42 -0.09 15.46 -4.38
C PRO A 42 0.03 15.20 -5.88
N THR A 43 0.84 14.22 -6.28
CA THR A 43 1.08 13.84 -7.66
C THR A 43 0.40 12.51 -7.95
N PRO A 44 -0.24 12.33 -9.13
CA PRO A 44 -0.73 11.03 -9.55
C PRO A 44 0.41 10.01 -9.66
N LEU A 45 0.34 8.90 -8.94
CA LEU A 45 1.35 7.84 -9.04
C LEU A 45 1.44 7.28 -10.46
N ALA A 46 0.32 7.24 -11.19
CA ALA A 46 0.26 6.77 -12.56
C ALA A 46 1.04 7.65 -13.56
N SER A 47 1.47 8.87 -13.18
CA SER A 47 2.33 9.71 -14.02
C SER A 47 3.82 9.46 -13.80
N LEU A 48 4.20 8.60 -12.85
CA LEU A 48 5.58 8.23 -12.57
C LEU A 48 5.99 7.04 -13.44
N ASP A 49 7.30 6.81 -13.61
CA ASP A 49 7.79 5.62 -14.30
C ASP A 49 7.38 4.35 -13.51
N PRO A 50 6.63 3.41 -14.12
CA PRO A 50 6.23 2.17 -13.45
C PRO A 50 7.42 1.39 -12.87
N ALA A 51 8.57 1.37 -13.55
CA ALA A 51 9.75 0.66 -13.09
C ALA A 51 10.30 1.27 -11.80
N ASP A 52 10.30 2.59 -11.69
CA ASP A 52 10.76 3.29 -10.50
C ASP A 52 9.82 3.05 -9.30
N VAL A 53 8.50 3.06 -9.54
CA VAL A 53 7.51 2.77 -8.50
C VAL A 53 7.69 1.33 -8.01
N GLU A 54 7.88 0.37 -8.91
CA GLU A 54 8.13 -1.04 -8.56
C GLU A 54 9.42 -1.24 -7.75
N ILE A 55 10.54 -0.68 -8.22
CA ILE A 55 11.83 -0.73 -7.51
C ILE A 55 11.67 -0.18 -6.10
N THR A 56 10.88 0.88 -5.95
CA THR A 56 10.68 1.54 -4.67
C THR A 56 9.79 0.74 -3.72
N LEU A 57 8.75 0.09 -4.24
CA LEU A 57 7.78 -0.68 -3.43
C LEU A 57 8.26 -2.10 -3.10
N ALA A 58 9.10 -2.70 -3.93
CA ALA A 58 9.61 -4.06 -3.77
C ALA A 58 10.16 -4.39 -2.36
N PRO A 59 11.06 -3.58 -1.74
CA PRO A 59 11.57 -3.89 -0.40
C PRO A 59 10.46 -3.89 0.66
N HIS A 60 9.51 -2.95 0.57
CA HIS A 60 8.38 -2.82 1.49
C HIS A 60 7.40 -3.97 1.35
N CYS A 61 7.15 -4.45 0.12
CA CYS A 61 6.27 -5.59 -0.12
C CYS A 61 6.80 -6.89 0.52
N ARG A 62 8.12 -7.11 0.48
CA ARG A 62 8.74 -8.28 1.14
C ARG A 62 8.56 -8.24 2.65
N GLN A 63 8.86 -7.09 3.26
CA GLN A 63 8.71 -6.90 4.70
C GLN A 63 7.25 -6.96 5.15
N LEU A 64 6.35 -6.35 4.37
CA LEU A 64 4.92 -6.43 4.59
C LEU A 64 4.47 -7.88 4.66
N LEU A 65 4.80 -8.71 3.66
CA LEU A 65 4.44 -10.13 3.65
C LEU A 65 4.98 -10.90 4.85
N ALA A 66 6.21 -10.61 5.28
CA ALA A 66 6.81 -11.28 6.44
C ALA A 66 6.07 -10.97 7.75
N HIS A 67 5.60 -9.73 7.93
CA HIS A 67 4.88 -9.31 9.14
C HIS A 67 3.36 -9.48 9.05
N ASN A 68 2.82 -9.62 7.84
CA ASN A 68 1.38 -9.64 7.58
C ASN A 68 0.57 -10.71 8.35
N PRO A 69 1.10 -11.92 8.62
CA PRO A 69 0.38 -12.91 9.43
C PRO A 69 -0.01 -12.39 10.83
N LEU A 70 0.77 -11.45 11.37
CA LEU A 70 0.53 -10.85 12.69
C LEU A 70 -0.16 -9.49 12.57
N THR A 71 0.29 -8.64 11.65
CA THR A 71 -0.17 -7.24 11.59
C THR A 71 -1.47 -7.06 10.83
N ARG A 72 -1.75 -7.95 9.86
CA ARG A 72 -2.86 -7.83 8.91
C ARG A 72 -2.89 -6.50 8.14
N ASN A 73 -1.76 -5.81 8.04
CA ASN A 73 -1.67 -4.48 7.42
C ASN A 73 -2.00 -4.51 5.93
N PHE A 74 -1.69 -5.59 5.21
CA PHE A 74 -2.01 -5.71 3.79
C PHE A 74 -3.51 -5.83 3.54
N GLN A 75 -4.22 -6.61 4.36
CA GLN A 75 -5.67 -6.74 4.24
C GLN A 75 -6.35 -5.41 4.60
N SER A 76 -5.88 -4.73 5.64
CA SER A 76 -6.36 -3.39 5.99
C SER A 76 -6.14 -2.38 4.84
N LEU A 77 -4.98 -2.41 4.18
CA LEU A 77 -4.70 -1.59 2.99
C LEU A 77 -5.75 -1.84 1.91
N VAL A 78 -6.01 -3.11 1.58
CA VAL A 78 -7.01 -3.48 0.55
C VAL A 78 -8.40 -2.96 0.93
N LEU A 79 -8.81 -3.09 2.20
CA LEU A 79 -10.09 -2.57 2.67
C LEU A 79 -10.19 -1.05 2.54
N HIS A 80 -9.14 -0.30 2.90
CA HIS A 80 -9.13 1.15 2.72
C HIS A 80 -9.21 1.56 1.25
N VAL A 81 -8.52 0.86 0.36
CA VAL A 81 -8.59 1.09 -1.08
C VAL A 81 -10.02 0.88 -1.57
N CYS A 82 -10.68 -0.22 -1.16
CA CYS A 82 -12.09 -0.45 -1.48
C CYS A 82 -13.00 0.68 -0.99
N GLY A 83 -12.85 1.13 0.26
CA GLY A 83 -13.63 2.24 0.80
C GLY A 83 -13.44 3.56 0.05
N LEU A 84 -12.20 3.87 -0.36
CA LEU A 84 -11.92 5.06 -1.19
C LEU A 84 -12.55 4.96 -2.59
N LEU A 85 -12.52 3.77 -3.20
CA LEU A 85 -13.15 3.54 -4.49
C LEU A 85 -14.67 3.62 -4.42
N GLU A 86 -15.28 3.10 -3.35
CA GLU A 86 -16.72 3.22 -3.10
C GLU A 86 -17.14 4.67 -2.90
N ALA A 87 -16.39 5.45 -2.10
CA ALA A 87 -16.65 6.88 -1.92
C ALA A 87 -16.53 7.66 -3.25
N ALA A 88 -15.58 7.29 -4.10
CA ALA A 88 -15.35 7.94 -5.40
C ALA A 88 -16.43 7.60 -6.46
N ARG A 89 -17.16 6.48 -6.32
CA ARG A 89 -18.23 6.08 -7.25
C ARG A 89 -19.38 7.11 -7.33
N GLY A 90 -19.49 8.03 -6.36
CA GLY A 90 -20.51 9.06 -6.28
C GLY A 90 -20.29 10.34 -7.09
N GLY A 91 -19.19 10.47 -7.86
CA GLY A 91 -19.14 11.43 -8.98
C GLY A 91 -18.09 12.54 -8.93
N ALA A 92 -17.18 12.56 -7.95
CA ALA A 92 -16.00 13.43 -8.02
C ALA A 92 -14.71 12.59 -8.19
N PRO A 93 -13.84 12.93 -9.16
CA PRO A 93 -12.54 12.28 -9.29
C PRO A 93 -11.73 12.51 -8.02
N SER A 94 -11.29 11.41 -7.40
CA SER A 94 -10.47 11.43 -6.19
C SER A 94 -9.04 11.02 -6.54
N LEU A 95 -8.11 11.96 -6.44
CA LEU A 95 -6.68 11.69 -6.61
C LEU A 95 -6.20 10.64 -5.60
N ALA A 96 -6.68 10.72 -4.36
CA ALA A 96 -6.38 9.72 -3.33
C ALA A 96 -6.86 8.32 -3.74
N ALA A 97 -8.08 8.20 -4.29
CA ALA A 97 -8.58 6.91 -4.78
C ALA A 97 -7.77 6.37 -5.97
N ALA A 98 -7.38 7.25 -6.91
CA ALA A 98 -6.53 6.86 -8.03
C ALA A 98 -5.13 6.40 -7.58
N ASN A 99 -4.52 7.13 -6.64
CA ASN A 99 -3.24 6.75 -6.04
C ASN A 99 -3.34 5.46 -5.23
N ALA A 100 -4.41 5.28 -4.46
CA ALA A 100 -4.67 4.06 -3.70
C ALA A 100 -4.79 2.84 -4.62
N LEU A 101 -5.56 2.96 -5.70
CA LEU A 101 -5.71 1.89 -6.69
C LEU A 101 -4.38 1.56 -7.38
N HIS A 102 -3.61 2.57 -7.79
CA HIS A 102 -2.32 2.36 -8.44
C HIS A 102 -1.32 1.68 -7.49
N LEU A 103 -1.19 2.20 -6.26
CA LEU A 103 -0.32 1.63 -5.22
C LEU A 103 -0.70 0.17 -4.94
N ALA A 104 -1.98 -0.10 -4.69
CA ALA A 104 -2.46 -1.44 -4.42
C ALA A 104 -2.23 -2.40 -5.60
N GLY A 105 -2.44 -1.94 -6.83
CA GLY A 105 -2.19 -2.73 -8.05
C GLY A 105 -0.71 -3.13 -8.18
N VAL A 106 0.21 -2.18 -8.00
CA VAL A 106 1.65 -2.47 -8.04
C VAL A 106 2.07 -3.39 -6.90
N MET A 107 1.57 -3.16 -5.69
CA MET A 107 1.87 -4.03 -4.54
C MET A 107 1.34 -5.45 -4.76
N LEU A 108 0.12 -5.62 -5.28
CA LEU A 108 -0.46 -6.92 -5.60
C LEU A 108 0.38 -7.66 -6.64
N LYS A 109 0.81 -6.97 -7.71
CA LYS A 109 1.72 -7.53 -8.72
C LYS A 109 3.00 -8.04 -8.04
N LEU A 110 3.71 -7.17 -7.32
CA LEU A 110 4.97 -7.52 -6.66
C LEU A 110 4.81 -8.68 -5.68
N ILE A 111 3.76 -8.64 -4.86
CA ILE A 111 3.44 -9.72 -3.91
C ILE A 111 3.19 -11.04 -4.64
N SER A 112 2.45 -11.03 -5.75
CA SER A 112 2.16 -12.24 -6.54
C SER A 112 3.42 -12.83 -7.20
N GLU A 113 4.41 -12.00 -7.52
CA GLU A 113 5.68 -12.43 -8.10
C GLU A 113 6.65 -12.97 -7.05
N MET A 114 6.52 -12.56 -5.78
CA MET A 114 7.45 -12.93 -4.70
C MET A 114 6.93 -14.03 -3.78
N ALA A 115 5.61 -14.15 -3.61
CA ALA A 115 5.01 -15.08 -2.65
C ALA A 115 4.68 -16.42 -3.30
N ALA A 116 4.95 -17.51 -2.58
CA ALA A 116 4.38 -18.80 -2.94
C ALA A 116 2.84 -18.76 -2.81
N PRO A 117 2.08 -19.49 -3.65
CA PRO A 117 0.62 -19.50 -3.58
C PRO A 117 0.06 -19.82 -2.19
N SER A 118 0.70 -20.73 -1.44
CA SER A 118 0.32 -21.07 -0.06
C SER A 118 0.44 -19.90 0.92
N THR A 119 1.43 -19.02 0.72
CA THR A 119 1.61 -17.82 1.54
C THR A 119 0.48 -16.83 1.29
N LEU A 120 0.06 -16.69 0.03
CA LEU A 120 -1.08 -15.83 -0.33
C LEU A 120 -2.39 -16.36 0.27
N VAL A 121 -2.61 -17.67 0.23
CA VAL A 121 -3.78 -18.29 0.88
C VAL A 121 -3.81 -17.97 2.37
N ALA A 122 -2.70 -18.14 3.10
CA ALA A 122 -2.63 -17.83 4.52
C ALA A 122 -2.92 -16.35 4.83
N VAL A 123 -2.53 -15.44 3.94
CA VAL A 123 -2.84 -14.00 4.03
C VAL A 123 -4.34 -13.75 3.92
N PHE A 124 -5.06 -14.44 3.02
CA PHE A 124 -6.49 -14.19 2.81
C PHE A 124 -7.42 -15.04 3.69
N ASP A 125 -6.97 -16.17 4.21
CA ASP A 125 -7.74 -17.03 5.13
C ASP A 125 -7.91 -16.39 6.51
N SER A 126 -7.00 -15.48 6.88
CA SER A 126 -7.03 -14.72 8.13
C SER A 126 -7.54 -13.31 7.84
N GLY A 127 -8.86 -13.14 7.73
CA GLY A 127 -9.47 -11.84 7.45
C GLY A 127 -9.15 -10.79 8.54
N PRO A 128 -9.01 -9.50 8.17
CA PRO A 128 -8.97 -8.42 9.16
C PRO A 128 -10.33 -8.36 9.87
N ASP A 129 -10.34 -7.97 11.14
CA ASP A 129 -11.60 -7.77 11.85
C ASP A 129 -12.39 -6.68 11.10
N PRO A 130 -13.66 -6.91 10.74
CA PRO A 130 -14.44 -5.92 10.03
C PRO A 130 -14.54 -4.64 10.88
N PRO A 131 -14.51 -3.44 10.27
CA PRO A 131 -14.72 -2.20 11.01
C PRO A 131 -16.05 -2.30 11.75
N ALA A 132 -16.07 -1.86 13.02
CA ALA A 132 -17.29 -1.81 13.80
C ALA A 132 -18.34 -1.02 13.01
N ALA A 133 -19.51 -1.62 12.77
CA ALA A 133 -20.59 -0.97 12.04
C ALA A 133 -20.85 0.40 12.69
N ALA A 134 -20.70 1.47 11.90
CA ALA A 134 -21.11 2.80 12.32
C ALA A 134 -22.62 2.75 12.58
N LYS A 135 -23.02 2.93 13.84
CA LYS A 135 -24.42 3.08 14.25
C LYS A 135 -24.93 4.48 13.92
#